data_AF-A0A2G6PB26-F1
#
_entry.id   AF-A0A2G6PB26-F1
#
_cell.length_a   1.000
_cell.length_b   1.000
_cell.length_c   1.000
_cell.angle_alpha   90.00
_cell.angle_beta   90.00
_cell.angle_gamma   90.00
#
_symmetry.space_group_name_H-M   'P 1'
#
loop_
_entity.id
_entity.type
_entity.pdbx_description
1 polymer ?
#
loop_
_entity_poly.entity_id
_entity_poly.type
_entity_poly.pdbx_seq_one_letter_code
_entity_poly.pdbx_strand_id
1 'polypeptide(L)'
;MLFDKWLFGTDAEHTGYIAGCEDGIVTAGGEPAGREVCLLSTDTLSVQYVTQSLQNGHYLFMGLDPNREYLLIARDCLKQYEPIAYDYIKPANDKTVAEQVELWNSWQAE
;
A
#
# COMPACT_ATOMS: atom_id res chain seq x y z
N MET A 1 -5.65 -20.28 12.87
CA MET A 1 -6.63 -19.43 13.58
C MET A 1 -6.07 -18.89 14.91
N LEU A 2 -4.89 -18.26 14.87
CA LEU A 2 -4.31 -17.55 16.02
C LEU A 2 -3.34 -16.41 15.61
N PHE A 3 -3.18 -16.18 14.30
CA PHE A 3 -2.37 -15.09 13.74
C PHE A 3 -3.22 -13.87 13.32
N ASP A 4 -4.53 -14.03 13.14
CA ASP A 4 -5.40 -12.99 12.56
C ASP A 4 -5.81 -11.92 13.58
N LYS A 5 -5.68 -12.20 14.88
CA LYS A 5 -6.14 -11.30 15.95
C LYS A 5 -5.15 -10.19 16.30
N TRP A 6 -3.92 -10.25 15.80
CA TRP A 6 -2.88 -9.26 16.09
C TRP A 6 -2.60 -8.30 14.91
N LEU A 7 -3.08 -8.63 13.70
CA LEU A 7 -3.01 -7.75 12.53
C LEU A 7 -4.26 -6.86 12.38
N PHE A 8 -5.39 -7.28 12.94
CA PHE A 8 -6.64 -6.54 12.87
C PHE A 8 -7.11 -6.27 14.30
N GLY A 9 -6.61 -5.16 14.86
CA GLY A 9 -7.27 -4.54 16.01
C GLY A 9 -8.75 -4.38 15.69
N THR A 10 -9.61 -4.72 16.65
CA THR A 10 -11.07 -4.65 16.56
C THR A 10 -11.59 -3.21 16.59
N ASP A 11 -10.86 -2.28 15.99
CA ASP A 11 -11.18 -0.86 16.05
C ASP A 11 -11.53 -0.39 14.64
N ALA A 12 -12.79 0.03 14.50
CA ALA A 12 -13.35 0.69 13.33
C ALA A 12 -12.70 2.07 13.04
N GLU A 13 -11.50 2.35 13.56
CA GLU A 13 -10.86 3.67 13.59
C GLU A 13 -9.87 3.91 12.43
N HIS A 14 -9.58 2.89 11.61
CA HIS A 14 -8.69 3.04 10.44
C HIS A 14 -9.19 2.26 9.22
N THR A 15 -10.15 2.80 8.45
CA THR A 15 -10.72 2.12 7.27
C THR A 15 -10.13 2.58 5.93
N GLY A 16 -9.14 3.47 5.96
CA GLY A 16 -8.44 3.92 4.77
C GLY A 16 -7.54 2.84 4.18
N TYR A 17 -7.39 2.83 2.87
CA TYR A 17 -6.41 2.00 2.16
C TYR A 17 -5.70 2.76 1.04
N ILE A 18 -4.49 2.33 0.69
CA ILE A 18 -3.73 2.85 -0.46
C ILE A 18 -3.29 1.67 -1.31
N ALA A 19 -3.61 1.71 -2.61
CA ALA A 19 -3.27 0.67 -3.58
C ALA A 19 -2.93 1.21 -4.99
N GLY A 20 -2.50 2.47 -5.07
CA GLY A 20 -2.42 3.21 -6.34
C GLY A 20 -3.77 3.77 -6.78
N CYS A 21 -3.76 4.71 -7.73
CA CYS A 21 -4.97 5.24 -8.37
C CYS A 21 -5.22 4.46 -9.66
N GLU A 22 -6.49 4.11 -9.96
CA GLU A 22 -6.93 3.58 -11.28
C GLU A 22 -5.92 2.61 -11.93
N ASP A 23 -5.60 1.50 -11.25
CA ASP A 23 -4.60 0.48 -11.66
C ASP A 23 -3.12 0.86 -11.48
N GLY A 24 -2.82 1.79 -10.57
CA GLY A 24 -1.45 2.20 -10.23
C GLY A 24 -0.60 1.07 -9.60
N ILE A 25 -0.10 0.17 -10.44
CA ILE A 25 0.87 -0.85 -10.07
C ILE A 25 2.30 -0.31 -10.06
N VAL A 26 3.17 -0.98 -9.33
CA VAL A 26 4.62 -0.77 -9.46
C VAL A 26 5.10 -1.38 -10.77
N THR A 27 5.78 -0.57 -11.57
CA THR A 27 6.43 -1.03 -12.82
C THR A 27 7.93 -0.75 -12.81
N ALA A 28 8.71 -1.59 -13.47
CA ALA A 28 10.12 -1.37 -13.76
C ALA A 28 10.40 -1.70 -15.24
N GLY A 29 10.95 -0.74 -16.00
CA GLY A 29 11.19 -0.93 -17.43
C GLY A 29 9.91 -1.08 -18.28
N GLY A 30 8.77 -0.58 -17.79
CA GLY A 30 7.47 -0.69 -18.46
C GLY A 30 6.67 -1.94 -18.11
N GLU A 31 7.24 -2.87 -17.35
CA GLU A 31 6.59 -4.11 -16.92
C GLU A 31 6.26 -4.11 -15.43
N PRO A 32 5.21 -4.81 -14.98
CA PRO A 32 4.92 -4.98 -13.56
C PRO A 32 6.10 -5.55 -12.78
N ALA A 33 6.28 -5.11 -11.53
CA ALA A 33 7.42 -5.53 -10.74
C ALA A 33 7.15 -5.55 -9.23
N GLY A 34 7.69 -6.57 -8.55
CA GLY A 34 7.80 -6.59 -7.10
C GLY A 34 8.90 -5.63 -6.60
N ARG A 35 8.53 -4.63 -5.81
CA ARG A 35 9.43 -3.68 -5.15
C ARG A 35 8.94 -3.34 -3.75
N GLU A 36 9.87 -2.86 -2.94
CA GLU A 36 9.53 -2.28 -1.64
C GLU A 36 8.78 -0.97 -1.84
N VAL A 37 7.60 -0.87 -1.23
CA VAL A 37 6.80 0.33 -1.17
C VAL A 37 6.71 0.77 0.28
N CYS A 38 6.97 2.04 0.53
CA CYS A 38 7.01 2.63 1.87
C CYS A 38 6.00 3.78 1.97
N LEU A 39 5.29 3.86 3.10
CA LEU A 39 4.50 5.02 3.49
C LEU A 39 5.19 5.75 4.63
N LEU A 40 5.41 7.04 4.45
CA LEU A 40 5.93 7.95 5.46
C LEU A 40 4.82 8.92 5.88
N SER A 41 4.85 9.33 7.14
CA SER A 41 4.05 10.47 7.62
C SER A 41 4.54 11.75 6.94
N THR A 42 3.63 12.55 6.39
CA THR A 42 3.98 13.86 5.80
C THR A 42 4.43 14.87 6.87
N ASP A 43 3.94 14.75 8.10
CA ASP A 43 4.29 15.65 9.22
C ASP A 43 5.72 15.45 9.73
N THR A 44 6.18 14.20 9.80
CA THR A 44 7.42 13.84 10.52
C THR A 44 8.44 13.11 9.66
N LEU A 45 8.06 12.69 8.45
CA LEU A 45 8.83 11.78 7.60
C LEU A 45 9.24 10.47 8.29
N SER A 46 8.52 10.08 9.34
CA SER A 46 8.70 8.77 9.96
C SER A 46 8.05 7.69 9.10
N VAL A 47 8.73 6.55 8.95
CA VAL A 47 8.18 5.37 8.26
C VAL A 47 7.01 4.85 9.08
N GLN A 48 5.83 4.83 8.46
CA GLN A 48 4.60 4.32 9.06
C GLN A 48 4.39 2.85 8.68
N TYR A 49 4.55 2.54 7.39
CA TYR A 49 4.34 1.20 6.85
C TYR A 49 5.36 0.90 5.75
N VAL A 50 5.70 -0.37 5.62
CA VAL A 50 6.51 -0.91 4.52
C VAL A 50 5.83 -2.19 4.03
N THR A 51 5.68 -2.33 2.72
CA THR A 51 5.17 -3.54 2.07
C THR A 51 6.00 -3.87 0.83
N GLN A 52 5.73 -5.02 0.23
CA GLN A 52 6.25 -5.40 -1.08
C GLN A 52 5.08 -5.42 -2.07
N SER A 53 5.26 -4.83 -3.25
CA SER A 53 4.37 -5.14 -4.36
C SER A 53 4.57 -6.58 -4.81
N LEU A 54 3.50 -7.16 -5.32
CA LEU A 54 3.48 -8.47 -5.97
C LEU A 54 4.22 -8.41 -7.31
N GLN A 55 4.42 -9.57 -7.94
CA GLN A 55 5.09 -9.62 -9.25
C GLN A 55 4.24 -9.02 -10.38
N ASN A 56 2.91 -9.03 -10.24
CA ASN A 56 1.99 -8.25 -11.08
C ASN A 56 1.95 -6.76 -10.68
N GLY A 57 2.85 -6.30 -9.81
CA GLY A 57 3.03 -4.90 -9.44
C GLY A 57 2.00 -4.34 -8.45
N HIS A 58 0.95 -5.09 -8.12
CA HIS A 58 -0.05 -4.67 -7.15
C HIS A 58 0.53 -4.60 -5.72
N TYR A 59 0.08 -3.63 -4.95
CA TYR A 59 0.40 -3.50 -3.52
C TYR A 59 -0.83 -2.97 -2.78
N LEU A 60 -0.90 -3.23 -1.47
CA LEU A 60 -1.97 -2.72 -0.64
C LEU A 60 -1.45 -2.35 0.76
N PHE A 61 -1.83 -1.15 1.20
CA PHE A 61 -1.81 -0.77 2.60
C PHE A 61 -3.25 -0.68 3.08
N MET A 62 -3.59 -1.40 4.15
CA MET A 62 -4.90 -1.38 4.80
C MET A 62 -4.76 -0.77 6.20
N GLY A 63 -5.87 -0.38 6.80
CA GLY A 63 -5.83 0.06 8.20
C GLY A 63 -5.25 1.47 8.36
N LEU A 64 -5.47 2.36 7.39
CA LEU A 64 -4.98 3.74 7.42
C LEU A 64 -6.06 4.71 7.93
N ASP A 65 -5.64 5.85 8.48
CA ASP A 65 -6.55 6.97 8.78
C ASP A 65 -6.86 7.73 7.49
N PRO A 66 -8.12 7.73 6.99
CA PRO A 66 -8.45 8.36 5.72
C PRO A 66 -8.41 9.89 5.76
N ASN A 67 -8.30 10.50 6.93
CA ASN A 67 -8.15 11.95 7.07
C ASN A 67 -6.69 12.41 7.04
N ARG A 68 -5.73 11.47 7.02
CA ARG A 68 -4.31 11.76 6.93
C ARG A 68 -3.80 11.70 5.51
N GLU A 69 -2.68 12.36 5.31
CA GLU A 69 -1.90 12.33 4.08
C GLU A 69 -0.59 11.58 4.31
N TYR A 70 -0.13 10.87 3.29
CA TYR A 70 1.07 10.06 3.34
C TYR A 70 1.97 10.37 2.15
N LEU A 71 3.29 10.27 2.38
CA LEU A 71 4.29 10.21 1.32
C LEU A 71 4.52 8.75 0.97
N LEU A 72 4.18 8.35 -0.25
CA LEU A 72 4.44 7.02 -0.77
C LEU A 72 5.74 7.01 -1.55
N ILE A 73 6.59 6.02 -1.32
CA ILE A 73 7.83 5.80 -2.06
C ILE A 73 7.90 4.36 -2.53
N ALA A 74 7.97 4.13 -3.84
CA ALA A 74 8.35 2.85 -4.42
C ALA A 74 9.86 2.88 -4.72
N ARG A 75 10.64 2.07 -4.00
CA ARG A 75 12.11 2.04 -4.14
C ARG A 75 12.54 0.95 -5.10
N ASP A 76 13.46 1.28 -5.99
CA ASP A 76 14.13 0.25 -6.78
C ASP A 76 15.29 -0.39 -6.00
N CYS A 77 15.07 -1.59 -5.49
CA CYS A 77 16.09 -2.36 -4.76
C CYS A 77 17.23 -2.86 -5.69
N LEU A 78 17.00 -2.88 -7.00
CA LEU A 78 17.97 -3.35 -7.99
C LEU A 78 18.91 -2.25 -8.52
N LYS A 79 18.68 -0.98 -8.14
CA LYS A 79 19.50 0.19 -8.54
C LYS A 79 19.57 0.42 -10.05
N GLN A 80 18.54 0.02 -10.76
CA GLN A 80 18.32 0.21 -12.19
C GLN A 80 17.56 1.52 -12.47
N TYR A 81 16.69 1.93 -11.56
CA TYR A 81 15.82 3.10 -11.72
C TYR A 81 15.83 4.00 -10.47
N GLU A 82 15.49 5.26 -10.67
CA GLU A 82 15.22 6.19 -9.57
C GLU A 82 13.97 5.76 -8.80
N PRO A 83 13.91 5.97 -7.48
CA PRO A 83 12.69 5.73 -6.73
C PRO A 83 11.59 6.69 -7.21
N ILE A 84 10.37 6.18 -7.29
CA ILE A 84 9.20 7.01 -7.55
C ILE A 84 8.54 7.34 -6.22
N ALA A 85 8.19 8.61 -6.06
CA ALA A 85 7.51 9.10 -4.86
C ALA A 85 6.28 9.92 -5.24
N TYR A 86 5.23 9.75 -4.46
CA TYR A 86 4.01 10.54 -4.55
C TYR A 86 3.70 11.11 -3.18
N ASP A 87 3.60 12.44 -3.12
CA ASP A 87 3.34 13.17 -1.88
C ASP A 87 1.84 13.44 -1.70
N TYR A 88 1.45 13.69 -0.44
CA TYR A 88 0.08 14.03 -0.04
C TYR A 88 -1.01 13.03 -0.49
N ILE A 89 -0.67 11.73 -0.54
CA ILE A 89 -1.64 10.69 -0.88
C ILE A 89 -2.63 10.52 0.26
N LYS A 90 -3.92 10.66 -0.05
CA LYS A 90 -5.01 10.33 0.87
C LYS A 90 -5.46 8.88 0.66
N PRO A 91 -5.62 8.11 1.75
CA PRO A 91 -6.22 6.79 1.64
C PRO A 91 -7.65 6.87 1.09
N ALA A 92 -7.98 5.94 0.19
CA ALA A 92 -9.35 5.70 -0.20
C ALA A 92 -10.10 5.03 0.96
N ASN A 93 -11.39 5.34 1.12
CA ASN A 93 -12.22 4.83 2.20
C ASN A 93 -13.59 4.33 1.71
N ASP A 94 -13.69 4.01 0.43
CA ASP A 94 -14.86 3.47 -0.25
C ASP A 94 -15.05 1.96 -0.06
N LYS A 95 -14.08 1.27 0.58
CA LYS A 95 -14.11 -0.18 0.84
C LYS A 95 -14.06 -0.49 2.32
N THR A 96 -14.91 -1.40 2.76
CA THR A 96 -14.80 -2.07 4.06
C THR A 96 -13.51 -2.89 4.15
N VAL A 97 -13.08 -3.23 5.36
CA VAL A 97 -11.89 -4.08 5.57
C VAL A 97 -12.04 -5.43 4.87
N ALA A 98 -13.25 -6.01 4.87
CA ALA A 98 -13.50 -7.27 4.17
C ALA A 98 -13.30 -7.13 2.66
N GLU A 99 -13.82 -6.06 2.05
CA GLU A 99 -13.63 -5.78 0.61
C GLU A 99 -12.17 -5.48 0.27
N GLN A 100 -11.42 -4.82 1.17
CA GLN A 100 -9.98 -4.61 0.99
C GLN A 100 -9.20 -5.95 0.99
N VAL A 101 -9.57 -6.87 1.88
CA VAL A 101 -8.98 -8.22 1.93
C VAL A 101 -9.35 -9.03 0.69
N GLU A 102 -10.59 -8.95 0.22
CA GLU A 102 -11.03 -9.58 -1.02
C GLU A 102 -10.25 -9.05 -2.23
N LEU A 103 -10.06 -7.73 -2.32
CA LEU A 103 -9.25 -7.09 -3.35
C LEU A 103 -7.79 -7.57 -3.33
N TRP A 104 -7.18 -7.65 -2.15
CA TRP A 104 -5.82 -8.17 -2.02
C TRP A 104 -5.72 -9.63 -2.46
N ASN A 105 -6.71 -10.45 -2.12
CA ASN A 105 -6.74 -11.86 -2.49
C ASN A 105 -6.97 -12.05 -3.99
N SER A 106 -7.72 -11.18 -4.67
CA SER A 106 -7.89 -11.29 -6.12
C SER A 106 -6.57 -11.07 -6.87
N TRP A 107 -5.73 -10.13 -6.44
CA TRP A 107 -4.44 -9.87 -7.08
C TRP A 107 -3.39 -10.95 -6.84
N GLN A 108 -3.49 -11.70 -5.75
CA GLN A 108 -2.57 -12.81 -5.49
C GLN A 108 -2.87 -14.05 -6.35
N ALA A 109 -4.06 -14.11 -6.95
CA ALA A 109 -4.50 -15.21 -7.79
C ALA A 109 -4.17 -15.03 -9.28
N GLU A 110 -3.64 -13.86 -9.66
CA GLU A 110 -3.19 -13.51 -11.02
C GLU A 110 -1.78 -14.04 -11.31
#